data_AF-A0A962NZV5-F1
#
_entry.id   AF-A0A962NZV5-F1
#
_cell.length_a   1.000
_cell.length_b   1.000
_cell.length_c   1.000
_cell.angle_alpha   90.00
_cell.angle_beta   90.00
_cell.angle_gamma   90.00
#
_symmetry.space_group_name_H-M   'P 1'
#
loop_
_entity.id
_entity.type
_entity.pdbx_description
1 polymer ?
#
loop_
_entity_poly.entity_id
_entity_poly.type
_entity_poly.pdbx_seq_one_letter_code
_entity_poly.pdbx_strand_id
1 'polypeptide(L)'
;GKGGNQRGTSKREDVLDTVINLKRPIDYEPSHGASFEIHFEKTRGFSGEDAEPLSCQLGHDQHGQAAWLYSRLEDSTFDKVVNLINEGLSQAEIASELDINKSNVSRHVKKARLQGLIKDDKKQAKPVNSANYSKVKDGE
;
A
#
# COMPACT_ATOMS: atom_id res chain seq x y z
N GLY A 1 2.04 -14.33 -28.23
CA GLY A 1 0.97 -13.73 -27.41
C GLY A 1 1.60 -12.71 -26.49
N LYS A 2 0.96 -11.56 -26.24
CA LYS A 2 1.51 -10.55 -25.32
C LYS A 2 1.06 -10.87 -23.91
N GLY A 3 1.99 -10.83 -22.96
CA GLY A 3 1.80 -11.27 -21.58
C GLY A 3 0.73 -10.48 -20.84
N GLY A 4 -0.47 -11.06 -20.72
CA GLY A 4 -1.55 -10.57 -19.86
C GLY A 4 -2.43 -9.46 -20.44
N ASN A 5 -2.07 -8.87 -21.59
CA ASN A 5 -2.82 -7.75 -22.16
C ASN A 5 -3.88 -8.17 -23.18
N GLN A 6 -4.87 -7.29 -23.36
CA GLN A 6 -6.03 -7.48 -24.21
C GLN A 6 -5.69 -7.97 -25.64
N ARG A 7 -6.59 -8.82 -26.16
CA ARG A 7 -6.55 -9.40 -27.51
C ARG A 7 -6.71 -8.32 -28.58
N GLY A 8 -5.81 -8.32 -29.58
CA GLY A 8 -5.89 -7.44 -30.75
C GLY A 8 -4.51 -7.16 -31.35
N THR A 9 -4.45 -6.83 -32.64
CA THR A 9 -3.30 -6.11 -33.23
C THR A 9 -3.65 -4.62 -33.25
N SER A 10 -2.68 -3.72 -33.29
CA SER A 10 -2.91 -2.26 -33.21
C SER A 10 -3.91 -1.67 -34.23
N LYS A 11 -4.24 -2.42 -35.29
CA LYS A 11 -5.27 -2.06 -36.29
C LYS A 11 -6.70 -2.56 -35.97
N ARG A 12 -6.88 -3.37 -34.92
CA ARG A 12 -8.13 -4.02 -34.50
C ARG A 12 -8.19 -4.17 -32.97
N GLU A 13 -7.85 -3.12 -32.23
CA GLU A 13 -8.10 -3.11 -30.78
C GLU A 13 -9.58 -2.80 -30.54
N ASP A 14 -10.26 -3.61 -29.73
CA ASP A 14 -11.63 -3.32 -29.31
C ASP A 14 -11.63 -2.01 -28.52
N VAL A 15 -12.55 -1.10 -28.86
CA VAL A 15 -12.74 0.14 -28.12
C VAL A 15 -13.41 -0.22 -26.80
N LEU A 16 -12.59 -0.36 -25.74
CA LEU A 16 -13.10 -0.56 -24.39
C LEU A 16 -13.28 0.76 -23.66
N ASP A 17 -14.45 0.90 -23.05
CA ASP A 17 -14.79 2.01 -22.18
C ASP A 17 -14.17 1.84 -20.80
N THR A 18 -14.27 0.65 -20.22
CA THR A 18 -13.69 0.34 -18.91
C THR A 18 -12.84 -0.92 -18.97
N VAL A 19 -11.64 -0.86 -18.38
CA VAL A 19 -10.77 -2.03 -18.17
C VAL A 19 -10.47 -2.14 -16.69
N ILE A 20 -10.77 -3.30 -16.12
CA ILE A 20 -10.53 -3.63 -14.72
C ILE A 20 -9.47 -4.72 -14.64
N ASN A 21 -8.41 -4.43 -13.89
CA ASN A 21 -7.34 -5.37 -13.58
C ASN A 21 -7.47 -5.81 -12.12
N LEU A 22 -7.63 -7.12 -11.90
CA LEU A 22 -7.73 -7.70 -10.56
C LEU A 22 -6.35 -8.20 -10.13
N LYS A 23 -5.83 -7.65 -9.03
CA LYS A 23 -4.55 -8.04 -8.45
C LYS A 23 -4.76 -8.72 -7.11
N ARG A 24 -3.83 -9.58 -6.71
CA ARG A 24 -3.80 -10.09 -5.33
C ARG A 24 -3.15 -9.04 -4.43
N PRO A 25 -3.65 -8.85 -3.20
CA PRO A 25 -2.94 -8.08 -2.19
C PRO A 25 -1.56 -8.71 -1.92
N ILE A 26 -0.60 -7.88 -1.55
CA ILE A 26 0.78 -8.32 -1.25
C ILE A 26 0.82 -9.34 -0.09
N ASP A 27 -0.08 -9.19 0.87
CA ASP A 27 -0.26 -10.00 2.08
C ASP A 27 -1.37 -11.06 1.91
N TYR A 28 -1.62 -11.50 0.68
CA TYR A 28 -2.62 -12.52 0.41
C TYR A 28 -2.18 -13.89 0.93
N GLU A 29 -3.02 -14.49 1.79
CA GLU A 29 -2.94 -15.88 2.19
C GLU A 29 -4.14 -16.68 1.65
N PRO A 30 -3.99 -17.96 1.27
CA PRO A 30 -5.11 -18.78 0.78
C PRO A 30 -6.30 -18.87 1.73
N SER A 31 -6.06 -18.71 3.04
CA SER A 31 -7.11 -18.67 4.08
C SER A 31 -8.03 -17.46 3.96
N HIS A 32 -7.60 -16.37 3.32
CA HIS A 32 -8.42 -15.17 3.11
C HIS A 32 -9.52 -15.37 2.05
N GLY A 33 -9.50 -16.49 1.31
CA GLY A 33 -10.50 -16.81 0.30
C GLY A 33 -10.48 -15.83 -0.88
N ALA A 34 -11.65 -15.35 -1.28
CA ALA A 34 -11.73 -14.38 -2.39
C ALA A 34 -11.33 -12.98 -1.91
N SER A 35 -10.06 -12.61 -2.11
CA SER A 35 -9.51 -11.30 -1.79
C SER A 35 -8.66 -10.77 -2.95
N PHE A 36 -8.96 -9.54 -3.40
CA PHE A 36 -8.30 -8.91 -4.55
C PHE A 36 -8.42 -7.38 -4.51
N GLU A 37 -7.54 -6.73 -5.25
CA GLU A 37 -7.56 -5.30 -5.53
C GLU A 37 -8.12 -5.05 -6.92
N ILE A 38 -9.01 -4.07 -7.05
CA ILE A 38 -9.59 -3.61 -8.31
C ILE A 38 -8.78 -2.39 -8.76
N HIS A 39 -8.10 -2.49 -9.90
CA HIS A 39 -7.36 -1.39 -10.53
C HIS A 39 -8.02 -1.03 -11.86
N PHE A 40 -8.39 0.22 -12.06
CA PHE A 40 -8.96 0.67 -13.33
C PHE A 40 -7.86 1.13 -14.29
N GLU A 41 -7.73 0.49 -15.45
CA GLU A 41 -6.72 0.83 -16.47
C GLU A 41 -7.28 1.70 -17.61
N LYS A 42 -8.58 1.60 -17.87
CA LYS A 42 -9.33 2.48 -18.77
C LYS A 42 -10.61 2.88 -18.05
N THR A 43 -10.95 4.17 -18.03
CA THR A 43 -12.09 4.74 -17.30
C THR A 43 -12.86 5.76 -18.17
N ARG A 44 -13.19 5.39 -19.41
CA ARG A 44 -14.01 6.27 -20.24
C ARG A 44 -15.37 6.43 -19.56
N GLY A 45 -15.74 7.68 -19.24
CA GLY A 45 -17.01 7.99 -18.57
C GLY A 45 -16.91 8.23 -17.07
N PHE A 46 -15.74 8.04 -16.43
CA PHE A 46 -15.53 8.39 -15.02
C PHE A 46 -14.05 8.68 -14.71
N SER A 47 -13.80 9.48 -13.67
CA SER A 47 -12.45 9.88 -13.28
C SER A 47 -12.43 10.40 -11.83
N GLY A 48 -11.23 10.69 -11.32
CA GLY A 48 -11.08 11.15 -9.94
C GLY A 48 -11.36 10.03 -8.94
N GLU A 49 -12.10 10.34 -7.88
CA GLU A 49 -12.42 9.41 -6.79
C GLU A 49 -13.14 8.14 -7.28
N ASP A 50 -14.00 8.26 -8.30
CA ASP A 50 -14.72 7.13 -8.89
C ASP A 50 -13.79 6.12 -9.60
N ALA A 51 -12.57 6.53 -9.93
CA ALA A 51 -11.55 5.72 -10.57
C ALA A 51 -10.44 5.26 -9.61
N GLU A 52 -10.58 5.53 -8.31
CA GLU A 52 -9.60 5.08 -7.31
C GLU A 52 -9.62 3.56 -7.15
N PRO A 53 -8.45 2.90 -6.99
CA PRO A 53 -8.40 1.47 -6.75
C PRO A 53 -9.13 1.05 -5.46
N LEU A 54 -9.73 -0.13 -5.48
CA LEU A 54 -10.47 -0.69 -4.34
C LEU A 54 -9.77 -1.94 -3.81
N SER A 55 -9.83 -2.14 -2.50
CA SER A 55 -9.55 -3.43 -1.85
C SER A 55 -10.89 -4.15 -1.65
N CYS A 56 -10.98 -5.42 -2.00
CA CYS A 56 -12.21 -6.21 -1.94
C CYS A 56 -11.93 -7.60 -1.35
N GLN A 57 -12.76 -8.02 -0.40
CA GLN A 57 -12.69 -9.35 0.20
C GLN A 57 -14.10 -9.90 0.46
N LEU A 58 -14.29 -11.20 0.19
CA LEU A 58 -15.50 -11.91 0.58
C LEU A 58 -15.42 -12.25 2.07
N GLY A 59 -16.34 -11.71 2.85
CA GLY A 59 -16.46 -11.93 4.29
C GLY A 59 -17.92 -12.18 4.68
N HIS A 60 -18.28 -11.77 5.89
CA HIS A 60 -19.65 -11.86 6.40
C HIS A 60 -20.14 -10.50 6.88
N ASP A 61 -21.43 -10.23 6.72
CA ASP A 61 -22.10 -9.05 7.28
C ASP A 61 -22.35 -9.22 8.79
N GLN A 62 -22.97 -8.19 9.39
CA GLN A 62 -23.37 -8.17 10.81
C GLN A 62 -24.39 -9.27 11.20
N HIS A 63 -24.99 -9.95 10.22
CA HIS A 63 -25.95 -11.04 10.40
C HIS A 63 -25.33 -12.41 10.08
N GLY A 64 -24.03 -12.46 9.78
CA GLY A 64 -23.32 -13.69 9.45
C GLY A 64 -23.55 -14.20 8.02
N GLN A 65 -24.12 -13.37 7.13
CA GLN A 65 -24.34 -13.72 5.72
C GLN A 65 -23.15 -13.31 4.87
N ALA A 66 -22.84 -14.08 3.83
CA ALA A 66 -21.74 -13.76 2.93
C ALA A 66 -21.93 -12.38 2.28
N ALA A 67 -20.91 -11.51 2.39
CA ALA A 67 -20.95 -10.15 1.88
C ALA A 67 -19.57 -9.70 1.37
N TRP A 68 -19.55 -8.79 0.40
CA TRP A 68 -18.33 -8.12 -0.04
C TRP A 68 -17.97 -7.00 0.93
N LEU A 69 -16.80 -7.13 1.56
CA LEU A 69 -16.16 -6.07 2.32
C LEU A 69 -15.23 -5.34 1.36
N TYR A 70 -15.40 -4.03 1.23
CA TYR A 70 -14.55 -3.22 0.36
C TYR A 70 -14.27 -1.85 0.93
N SER A 71 -13.13 -1.30 0.54
CA SER A 71 -12.69 0.05 0.87
C SER A 71 -11.78 0.57 -0.23
N ARG A 72 -11.44 1.87 -0.19
CA ARG A 72 -10.39 2.39 -1.06
C ARG A 72 -9.07 1.73 -0.70
N LEU A 73 -8.27 1.40 -1.71
CA LEU A 73 -6.98 0.75 -1.51
C LEU A 73 -6.05 1.61 -0.64
N GLU A 74 -6.10 2.94 -0.82
CA GLU A 74 -5.33 3.90 -0.03
C GLU A 74 -5.71 3.88 1.46
N ASP A 75 -7.00 3.74 1.78
CA ASP A 75 -7.45 3.66 3.17
C ASP A 75 -7.01 2.33 3.82
N SER A 76 -7.15 1.20 3.09
CA SER A 76 -6.63 -0.10 3.53
C SER A 76 -5.11 -0.07 3.74
N THR A 77 -4.36 0.57 2.84
CA THR A 77 -2.90 0.74 2.96
C THR A 77 -2.54 1.61 4.15
N PHE A 78 -3.27 2.70 4.38
CA PHE A 78 -3.09 3.58 5.52
C PHE A 78 -3.25 2.81 6.85
N ASP A 79 -4.32 2.04 6.99
CA ASP A 79 -4.58 1.25 8.20
C ASP A 79 -3.46 0.23 8.46
N LYS A 80 -2.97 -0.44 7.41
CA LYS A 80 -1.81 -1.35 7.51
C LYS A 80 -0.55 -0.62 7.99
N VAL A 81 -0.25 0.55 7.43
CA VAL A 81 0.91 1.37 7.86
C VAL A 81 0.79 1.78 9.33
N VAL A 82 -0.42 2.16 9.77
CA VAL A 82 -0.68 2.53 11.18
C VAL A 82 -0.52 1.34 12.12
N ASN A 83 -0.95 0.15 11.73
CA ASN A 83 -0.76 -1.04 12.55
C ASN A 83 0.73 -1.40 12.68
N LEU A 84 1.45 -1.49 11.56
CA LEU A 84 2.86 -1.88 11.55
C LEU A 84 3.76 -0.88 12.29
N ILE A 85 3.50 0.43 12.17
CA ILE A 85 4.29 1.43 12.92
C ILE A 85 4.02 1.33 14.42
N ASN A 86 2.80 1.01 14.84
CA ASN A 86 2.44 0.80 16.25
C ASN A 86 2.97 -0.54 16.80
N GLU A 87 3.25 -1.51 15.93
CA GLU A 87 3.99 -2.74 16.25
C GLU A 87 5.50 -2.51 16.38
N GLY A 88 5.98 -1.29 16.07
CA GLY A 88 7.37 -0.88 16.26
C GLY A 88 8.26 -1.03 15.02
N LEU A 89 7.69 -1.39 13.87
CA LEU A 89 8.46 -1.44 12.63
C LEU A 89 8.92 -0.04 12.21
N SER A 90 10.11 0.03 11.61
CA SER A 90 10.59 1.26 10.99
C SER A 90 9.88 1.52 9.66
N GLN A 91 9.82 2.78 9.23
CA GLN A 91 9.24 3.13 7.93
C GLN A 91 9.94 2.44 6.74
N ALA A 92 11.20 2.04 6.90
CA ALA A 92 11.92 1.30 5.87
C ALA A 92 11.46 -0.16 5.79
N GLU A 93 11.24 -0.80 6.94
CA GLU A 93 10.68 -2.16 7.01
C GLU A 93 9.25 -2.17 6.48
N ILE A 94 8.42 -1.20 6.86
CA ILE A 94 7.04 -1.07 6.37
C ILE A 94 7.00 -0.92 4.84
N ALA A 95 7.90 -0.12 4.27
CA ALA A 95 7.99 0.05 2.83
C ALA A 95 8.32 -1.27 2.10
N SER A 96 9.21 -2.07 2.70
CA SER A 96 9.55 -3.40 2.18
C SER A 96 8.42 -4.41 2.36
N GLU A 97 7.75 -4.40 3.52
CA GLU A 97 6.67 -5.34 3.86
C GLU A 97 5.45 -5.16 2.96
N LEU A 98 5.05 -3.90 2.73
CA LEU A 98 3.87 -3.57 1.94
C LEU A 98 4.18 -3.38 0.44
N ASP A 99 5.44 -3.53 0.03
CA ASP A 99 5.93 -3.23 -1.32
C ASP A 99 5.48 -1.84 -1.85
N ILE A 100 5.57 -0.82 -0.97
CA ILE A 100 5.22 0.57 -1.30
C ILE A 100 6.41 1.51 -1.15
N ASN A 101 6.38 2.61 -1.89
CA ASN A 101 7.46 3.60 -1.84
C ASN A 101 7.59 4.21 -0.42
N LYS A 102 8.84 4.39 0.04
CA LYS A 102 9.15 5.06 1.33
C LYS A 102 8.48 6.43 1.49
N SER A 103 8.34 7.19 0.40
CA SER A 103 7.63 8.47 0.41
C SER A 103 6.14 8.31 0.68
N ASN A 104 5.52 7.21 0.24
CA ASN A 104 4.12 6.89 0.55
C ASN A 104 3.96 6.57 2.05
N VAL A 105 4.80 5.67 2.58
CA VAL A 105 4.85 5.37 4.03
C VAL A 105 5.00 6.65 4.86
N SER A 106 5.91 7.54 4.47
CA SER A 106 6.14 8.79 5.19
C SER A 106 4.90 9.71 5.21
N ARG A 107 4.15 9.79 4.11
CA ARG A 107 2.89 10.56 4.02
C ARG A 107 1.83 9.96 4.95
N HIS A 108 1.66 8.64 4.92
CA HIS A 108 0.73 7.94 5.82
C HIS A 108 1.10 8.15 7.30
N VAL A 109 2.37 7.97 7.67
CA VAL A 109 2.82 8.20 9.06
C VAL A 109 2.60 9.65 9.50
N LYS A 110 2.84 10.63 8.62
CA LYS A 110 2.56 12.04 8.92
C LYS A 110 1.07 12.26 9.16
N LYS A 111 0.20 11.73 8.30
CA LYS A 111 -1.27 11.79 8.45
C LYS A 111 -1.71 11.14 9.76
N ALA A 112 -1.18 9.96 10.07
CA ALA A 112 -1.52 9.21 11.28
C ALA A 112 -1.08 9.91 12.56
N ARG A 113 0.11 10.55 12.58
CA ARG A 113 0.56 11.38 13.70
C ARG A 113 -0.38 12.58 13.92
N LEU A 114 -0.80 13.24 12.85
CA LEU A 114 -1.73 14.36 12.93
C LEU A 114 -3.09 13.92 13.51
N GLN A 115 -3.50 12.69 13.22
CA GLN A 115 -4.74 12.09 13.71
C GLN A 115 -4.59 11.42 15.10
N GLY A 116 -3.39 11.42 15.70
CA GLY A 116 -3.13 10.78 17.00
C GLY A 116 -3.25 9.25 17.00
N LEU A 117 -3.13 8.61 15.82
CA LEU A 117 -3.28 7.16 15.66
C LEU A 117 -2.00 6.37 15.91
N ILE A 118 -0.86 7.06 16.12
CA ILE A 118 0.42 6.44 16.41
C ILE A 118 0.76 6.68 17.87
N LYS A 119 1.12 5.60 18.58
CA LYS A 119 1.64 5.67 19.94
C LYS A 119 3.03 6.27 19.88
N ASP A 120 3.22 7.45 20.47
CA ASP A 120 4.55 8.05 20.61
C ASP A 120 5.35 7.26 21.65
N ASP A 121 6.04 6.20 21.20
CA ASP A 121 7.07 5.59 22.01
C ASP A 121 8.24 6.58 22.13
N LYS A 122 8.49 7.04 23.36
CA LYS A 122 9.70 7.77 23.72
C LYS A 122 10.90 7.05 23.11
N LYS A 123 11.51 7.67 22.11
CA LYS A 123 12.72 7.21 21.42
C LYS A 123 13.67 6.53 22.41
N GLN A 124 13.84 5.21 22.31
CA GLN A 124 15.15 4.65 22.61
C GLN A 124 16.09 5.22 21.55
N ALA A 125 16.77 6.30 21.91
CA ALA A 125 17.81 6.89 21.07
C ALA A 125 18.80 5.78 20.74
N LYS A 126 18.91 5.40 19.46
CA LYS A 126 20.07 4.65 18.99
C LYS A 126 21.30 5.46 19.40
N PRO A 127 22.25 4.91 20.18
CA PRO A 127 23.46 5.66 20.53
C PRO A 127 24.16 6.03 19.23
N VAL A 128 24.32 7.33 19.00
CA VAL A 128 25.18 7.83 17.94
C VAL A 128 26.59 7.39 18.32
N ASN A 129 27.11 6.37 17.64
CA ASN A 129 28.49 5.96 17.82
C ASN A 129 29.37 7.02 17.14
N SER A 130 29.70 8.08 17.87
CA SER A 130 30.58 9.19 17.45
C SER A 130 32.05 8.76 17.46
N ALA A 131 32.35 7.60 16.88
CA ALA A 131 33.69 7.08 16.74
C ALA A 131 34.02 6.99 15.25
N ASN A 132 34.24 8.16 14.59
CA ASN A 132 35.04 8.30 13.37
C ASN A 132 35.19 9.76 12.90
N TYR A 133 35.54 10.67 13.82
CA TYR A 133 36.19 11.94 13.47
C TYR A 133 37.40 12.14 14.37
N SER A 134 38.41 11.28 14.18
CA SER A 134 39.74 11.47 14.77
C SER A 134 40.79 10.85 13.85
N LYS A 135 41.05 11.54 12.73
CA LYS A 135 42.22 11.45 11.85
C LYS A 135 42.25 12.78 11.08
N VAL A 136 43.26 13.63 11.07
CA VAL A 136 44.61 13.68 11.66
C VAL A 136 44.94 15.18 11.76
N LYS A 137 45.32 15.69 12.93
CA LYS A 137 46.22 16.85 13.05
C LYS A 137 47.52 16.27 13.58
N ASP A 138 48.61 16.71 12.95
CA ASP A 138 50.05 16.47 13.19
C ASP A 138 50.66 16.18 11.80
N GLY A 139 51.53 16.97 11.18
CA GLY A 139 52.38 18.06 11.63
C GLY A 139 53.74 17.87 10.96
N GLU A 140 54.03 18.66 9.91
CA GLU A 140 55.35 19.19 9.50
C GLU A 140 55.15 20.14 8.30
#